data_AF-A0A183I687-F1
#
_entry.id   AF-A0A183I687-F1
#
_cell.length_a   1.000
_cell.length_b   1.000
_cell.length_c   1.000
_cell.angle_alpha   90.00
_cell.angle_beta   90.00
_cell.angle_gamma   90.00
#
_symmetry.space_group_name_H-M   'P 1'
#
loop_
_entity.id
_entity.type
_entity.pdbx_description
1 polymer ?
#
loop_
_entity_poly.entity_id
_entity_poly.type
_entity_poly.pdbx_seq_one_letter_code
_entity_poly.pdbx_strand_id
1 'polypeptide(L)'
;MSFFFLFRNSLRKHANEHPADIKDIEKLEQSIEELPCTILNLEFNVKNYMKRIGDWRKRCSQFLMDAVDYTDKYDQYIDLVKKLIEEADDFNMLDKCHWLQCAHKILAWVPKYKSASKSGNQNTVELDQTKERWKLKELIELIEKGRSIAENDVKFQKEIDALNVMLNIGHQNECVAQTFLRDEKNEGIGMEEAEKLQATLEVSYWMTEEYTDKFRSEYKLARNVYDTAQRLKENENYTLKSLNDLLFKIGKSFILKNSIIHSDMERLHDCVQNFCRQICQMFVPSASYYNIVEILNGRDDLTELIEGVATPLILVDSLLFCDNWTYIENFESVEQLTHHVDSLYEQQRRLIITLRKLNEVHSIGEMCLCSGAMDMDNSFIRCLLCHAKFHCTFVKF
;
A
#
# COMPACT_ATOMS: atom_id res chain seq x y z
N MET A 1 19.33 33.11 26.70
CA MET A 1 20.25 33.97 25.92
C MET A 1 21.19 33.07 25.11
N SER A 2 20.71 32.36 24.07
CA SER A 2 21.60 31.47 23.29
C SER A 2 21.20 31.27 21.83
N PHE A 3 19.92 31.11 21.46
CA PHE A 3 19.57 30.84 20.05
C PHE A 3 19.65 32.10 19.16
N PHE A 4 19.08 33.21 19.61
CA PHE A 4 19.03 34.46 18.83
C PHE A 4 20.43 35.08 18.64
N PHE A 5 21.31 34.96 19.62
CA PHE A 5 22.68 35.47 19.53
C PHE A 5 23.54 34.63 18.58
N LEU A 6 23.36 33.30 18.57
CA LEU A 6 24.00 32.39 17.62
C LEU A 6 23.48 32.60 16.20
N PHE A 7 22.16 32.79 16.04
CA PHE A 7 21.53 33.06 14.74
C PHE A 7 21.98 34.41 14.16
N ARG A 8 22.04 35.45 15.00
CA ARG A 8 22.50 36.80 14.60
C ARG A 8 23.99 36.82 14.20
N ASN A 9 24.83 36.07 14.90
CA ASN A 9 26.24 35.94 14.55
C ASN A 9 26.45 35.12 13.26
N SER A 10 25.61 34.11 13.01
CA SER A 10 25.68 33.32 11.79
C SER A 10 25.21 34.08 10.56
N LEU A 11 24.15 34.90 10.68
CA LEU A 11 23.66 35.77 9.61
C LEU A 11 24.67 36.88 9.26
N ARG A 12 25.29 37.53 10.25
CA ARG A 12 26.35 38.54 10.00
C ARG A 12 27.58 37.97 9.32
N LYS A 13 27.92 36.70 9.60
CA LYS A 13 29.05 36.02 8.96
C LYS A 13 28.77 35.74 7.49
N HIS A 14 27.55 35.34 7.15
CA HIS A 14 27.09 35.14 5.77
C HIS A 14 26.95 36.45 4.98
N ALA A 15 26.49 37.52 5.63
CA ALA A 15 26.26 38.82 5.00
C ALA A 15 27.57 39.53 4.58
N ASN A 16 28.69 39.27 5.26
CA ASN A 16 30.02 39.79 4.88
C ASN A 16 30.59 39.14 3.61
N GLU A 17 30.08 37.98 3.18
CA GLU A 17 30.53 37.28 1.98
C GLU A 17 29.74 37.70 0.73
N HIS A 18 28.50 38.20 0.87
CA HIS A 18 27.64 38.68 -0.21
C HIS A 18 26.93 40.01 0.14
N PRO A 19 27.42 41.17 -0.36
CA PRO A 19 26.94 42.50 0.05
C PRO A 19 25.49 42.80 -0.31
N ALA A 20 24.94 42.11 -1.32
CA ALA A 20 23.55 42.27 -1.76
C ALA A 20 22.54 41.75 -0.71
N ASP A 21 22.93 40.74 0.08
CA ASP A 21 22.08 40.12 1.10
C ASP A 21 22.01 40.94 2.41
N ILE A 22 22.94 41.88 2.64
CA ILE A 22 22.95 42.71 3.86
C ILE A 22 21.67 43.53 3.98
N LYS A 23 21.21 44.15 2.88
CA LYS A 23 19.98 44.98 2.90
C LYS A 23 18.71 44.17 3.14
N ASP A 24 18.66 42.94 2.65
CA ASP A 24 17.51 42.06 2.84
C ASP A 24 17.51 41.44 4.24
N ILE A 25 18.68 41.15 4.80
CA ILE A 25 18.85 40.74 6.20
C ILE A 25 18.52 41.91 7.15
N GLU A 26 18.93 43.13 6.85
CA GLU A 26 18.56 44.33 7.63
C GLU A 26 17.05 44.59 7.58
N LYS A 27 16.41 44.45 6.42
CA LYS A 27 14.95 44.50 6.29
C LYS A 27 14.24 43.40 7.08
N LEU A 28 14.81 42.19 7.12
CA LEU A 28 14.26 41.08 7.90
C LEU A 28 14.44 41.30 9.40
N GLU A 29 15.60 41.80 9.85
CA GLU A 29 15.82 42.22 11.24
C GLU A 29 14.81 43.31 11.64
N GLN A 30 14.61 44.31 10.78
CA GLN A 30 13.64 45.39 11.00
C GLN A 30 12.20 44.88 11.01
N SER A 31 11.84 43.95 10.12
CA SER A 31 10.51 43.30 10.12
C SER A 31 10.29 42.43 11.35
N ILE A 32 11.33 41.81 11.91
CA ILE A 32 11.27 41.00 13.13
C ILE A 32 11.18 41.89 14.39
N GLU A 33 11.84 43.06 14.39
CA GLU A 33 11.73 44.07 15.45
C GLU A 33 10.37 44.80 15.40
N GLU A 34 9.77 44.96 14.21
CA GLU A 34 8.44 45.55 14.00
C GLU A 34 7.28 44.57 14.24
N LEU A 35 7.54 43.27 14.36
CA LEU A 35 6.51 42.30 14.75
C LEU A 35 6.04 42.62 16.18
N PRO A 36 4.73 42.82 16.43
CA PRO A 36 4.20 43.21 17.74
C PRO A 36 4.38 42.15 18.84
N CYS A 37 4.98 41.01 18.51
CA CYS A 37 5.14 39.85 19.37
C CYS A 37 6.54 39.24 19.20
N THR A 38 7.61 39.88 19.69
CA THR A 38 8.88 39.16 19.85
C THR A 38 8.65 37.96 20.78
N ILE A 39 9.12 36.76 20.42
CA ILE A 39 8.94 35.51 21.20
C ILE A 39 9.37 35.68 22.68
N LEU A 40 10.39 36.49 22.93
CA LEU A 40 10.83 36.86 24.28
C LEU A 40 9.78 37.68 25.06
N ASN A 41 9.04 38.55 24.37
CA ASN A 41 7.96 39.33 24.96
C ASN A 41 6.74 38.44 25.24
N LEU A 42 6.45 37.47 24.38
CA LEU A 42 5.42 36.44 24.62
C LEU A 42 5.77 35.55 25.83
N GLU A 43 6.99 35.04 25.90
CA GLU A 43 7.44 34.22 27.04
C GLU A 43 7.44 35.03 28.35
N PHE A 44 7.88 36.29 28.31
CA PHE A 44 7.83 37.21 29.45
C PHE A 44 6.39 37.52 29.88
N ASN A 45 5.50 37.79 28.92
CA ASN A 45 4.08 38.06 29.20
C ASN A 45 3.38 36.83 29.78
N VAL A 46 3.64 35.63 29.25
CA VAL A 46 3.10 34.37 29.80
C VAL A 46 3.65 34.09 31.19
N LYS A 47 4.96 34.29 31.43
CA LYS A 47 5.57 34.14 32.77
C LYS A 47 5.00 35.12 33.79
N ASN A 48 4.84 36.38 33.41
CA ASN A 48 4.23 37.40 34.26
C ASN A 48 2.76 37.10 34.54
N TYR A 49 2.04 36.61 33.56
CA TYR A 49 0.65 36.21 33.70
C TYR A 49 0.49 34.99 34.63
N MET A 50 1.31 33.94 34.44
CA MET A 50 1.36 32.79 35.34
C MET A 50 1.73 33.18 36.77
N LYS A 51 2.64 34.14 36.92
CA LYS A 51 2.97 34.72 38.23
C LYS A 51 1.78 35.46 38.84
N ARG A 52 1.07 36.29 38.05
CA ARG A 52 -0.16 36.99 38.49
C ARG A 52 -1.25 36.00 38.93
N ILE A 53 -1.46 34.90 38.21
CA ILE A 53 -2.40 33.82 38.62
C ILE A 53 -1.95 33.19 39.93
N GLY A 54 -0.66 32.84 40.05
CA GLY A 54 -0.10 32.26 41.27
C GLY A 54 -0.27 33.18 42.49
N ASP A 55 -0.04 34.48 42.31
CA ASP A 55 -0.17 35.49 43.35
C ASP A 55 -1.65 35.77 43.69
N TRP A 56 -2.55 35.74 42.71
CA TRP A 56 -4.00 35.80 42.93
C TRP A 56 -4.50 34.59 43.73
N ARG A 57 -4.06 33.37 43.38
CA ARG A 57 -4.45 32.14 44.10
C ARG A 57 -3.98 32.17 45.55
N LYS A 58 -2.74 32.63 45.80
CA LYS A 58 -2.23 32.84 47.17
C LYS A 58 -3.06 33.85 47.94
N ARG A 59 -3.43 34.98 47.33
CA ARG A 59 -4.31 35.98 47.95
C ARG A 59 -5.69 35.41 48.27
N CYS A 60 -6.27 34.60 47.39
CA CYS A 60 -7.55 33.93 47.65
C CYS A 60 -7.45 32.92 48.80
N SER A 61 -6.38 32.10 48.84
CA SER A 61 -6.16 31.15 49.93
C SER A 61 -5.92 31.86 51.27
N GLN A 62 -5.14 32.94 51.27
CA GLN A 62 -4.92 33.75 52.47
C GLN A 62 -6.21 34.43 52.94
N PHE A 63 -6.98 35.00 52.01
CA PHE A 63 -8.30 35.57 52.29
C PHE A 63 -9.25 34.55 52.92
N LEU A 64 -9.31 33.33 52.41
CA LEU A 64 -10.15 32.25 52.96
C LEU A 64 -9.70 31.82 54.37
N MET A 65 -8.39 31.86 54.65
CA MET A 65 -7.84 31.56 55.98
C MET A 65 -8.13 32.69 56.97
N ASP A 66 -7.99 33.95 56.55
CA ASP A 66 -8.20 35.13 57.39
C ASP A 66 -9.70 35.40 57.68
N ALA A 67 -10.59 34.96 56.78
CA ALA A 67 -12.04 35.07 56.93
C ALA A 67 -12.61 34.21 58.08
N VAL A 68 -11.85 33.25 58.61
CA VAL A 68 -12.28 32.37 59.71
C VAL A 68 -12.28 33.06 61.07
N ASP A 69 -11.50 34.15 61.24
CA ASP A 69 -11.19 34.73 62.57
C ASP A 69 -11.75 36.15 62.84
N TYR A 70 -12.60 36.72 61.98
CA TYR A 70 -13.05 38.13 62.14
C TYR A 70 -14.55 38.34 61.87
N THR A 71 -15.31 38.67 62.92
CA THR A 71 -16.75 39.02 62.83
C THR A 71 -17.04 40.52 62.65
N ASP A 72 -16.05 41.42 62.80
CA ASP A 72 -16.32 42.86 63.01
C ASP A 72 -15.96 43.77 61.82
N LYS A 73 -15.63 43.24 60.63
CA LYS A 73 -15.22 44.03 59.44
C LYS A 73 -15.81 43.54 58.10
N TYR A 74 -17.10 43.21 58.09
CA TYR A 74 -17.79 42.59 56.95
C TYR A 74 -17.73 43.39 55.63
N ASP A 75 -17.88 44.72 55.67
CA ASP A 75 -17.93 45.55 54.44
C ASP A 75 -16.59 45.58 53.68
N GLN A 76 -15.47 45.60 54.42
CA GLN A 76 -14.13 45.56 53.82
C GLN A 76 -13.85 44.22 53.14
N TYR A 77 -14.40 43.12 53.68
CA TYR A 77 -14.29 41.79 53.10
C TYR A 77 -15.10 41.67 51.81
N ILE A 78 -16.31 42.25 51.75
CA ILE A 78 -17.14 42.24 50.54
C ILE A 78 -16.44 42.97 49.39
N ASP A 79 -15.81 44.12 49.64
CA ASP A 79 -15.06 44.85 48.61
C ASP A 79 -13.79 44.10 48.13
N LEU A 80 -13.13 43.39 49.04
CA LEU A 80 -11.99 42.51 48.71
C LEU A 80 -12.43 41.30 47.88
N VAL A 81 -13.56 40.69 48.20
CA VAL A 81 -14.14 39.58 47.42
C VAL A 81 -14.54 40.06 46.03
N LYS A 82 -15.20 41.21 45.91
CA LYS A 82 -15.56 41.79 44.61
C LYS A 82 -14.34 42.01 43.73
N LYS A 83 -13.25 42.58 44.27
CA LYS A 83 -11.99 42.74 43.53
C LYS A 83 -11.36 41.41 43.12
N LEU A 84 -11.39 40.40 44.00
CA LEU A 84 -10.88 39.06 43.66
C LEU A 84 -11.73 38.38 42.57
N ILE A 85 -13.05 38.62 42.55
CA ILE A 85 -13.98 38.15 41.52
C ILE A 85 -13.75 38.89 40.19
N GLU A 86 -13.61 40.21 40.21
CA GLU A 86 -13.29 41.01 39.01
C GLU A 86 -11.95 40.56 38.38
N GLU A 87 -10.93 40.29 39.20
CA GLU A 87 -9.67 39.71 38.72
C GLU A 87 -9.83 38.25 38.23
N ALA A 88 -10.81 37.49 38.74
CA ALA A 88 -11.14 36.14 38.26
C ALA A 88 -11.81 36.17 36.88
N ASP A 89 -12.65 37.17 36.62
CA ASP A 89 -13.30 37.37 35.32
C ASP A 89 -12.27 37.66 34.21
N ASP A 90 -11.19 38.38 34.53
CA ASP A 90 -10.04 38.57 33.63
C ASP A 90 -9.35 37.24 33.27
N PHE A 91 -9.27 36.29 34.21
CA PHE A 91 -8.73 34.95 33.94
C PHE A 91 -9.71 34.09 33.12
N ASN A 92 -11.03 34.27 33.33
CA ASN A 92 -12.10 33.62 32.56
C ASN A 92 -12.10 34.07 31.08
N MET A 93 -11.64 35.30 30.80
CA MET A 93 -11.40 35.78 29.43
C MET A 93 -10.35 34.96 28.68
N LEU A 94 -9.35 34.39 29.37
CA LEU A 94 -8.32 33.57 28.73
C LEU A 94 -8.86 32.19 28.32
N ASP A 95 -9.72 31.57 29.14
CA ASP A 95 -10.43 30.34 28.79
C ASP A 95 -11.38 30.56 27.61
N LYS A 96 -12.07 31.71 27.56
CA LYS A 96 -12.87 32.15 26.40
C LYS A 96 -12.02 32.25 25.14
N CYS A 97 -10.89 32.94 25.20
CA CYS A 97 -9.97 33.11 24.06
C CYS A 97 -9.40 31.77 23.58
N HIS A 98 -8.99 30.90 24.52
CA HIS A 98 -8.45 29.58 24.19
C HIS A 98 -9.51 28.67 23.56
N TRP A 99 -10.74 28.69 24.10
CA TRP A 99 -11.85 27.95 23.52
C TRP A 99 -12.17 28.42 22.10
N LEU A 100 -12.28 29.74 21.88
CA LEU A 100 -12.53 30.32 20.55
C LEU A 100 -11.43 29.94 19.56
N GLN A 101 -10.17 29.96 19.98
CA GLN A 101 -9.06 29.54 19.14
C GLN A 101 -9.19 28.07 18.72
N CYS A 102 -9.59 27.18 19.63
CA CYS A 102 -9.85 25.78 19.33
C CYS A 102 -11.06 25.60 18.40
N ALA A 103 -12.16 26.31 18.66
CA ALA A 103 -13.36 26.30 17.82
C ALA A 103 -13.06 26.75 16.39
N HIS A 104 -12.37 27.88 16.23
CA HIS A 104 -11.97 28.40 14.91
C HIS A 104 -10.98 27.47 14.20
N LYS A 105 -10.09 26.79 14.93
CA LYS A 105 -9.20 25.79 14.32
C LYS A 105 -9.97 24.61 13.71
N ILE A 106 -11.06 24.19 14.33
CA ILE A 106 -11.92 23.12 13.82
C ILE A 106 -12.79 23.63 12.67
N LEU A 107 -13.43 24.78 12.82
CA LEU A 107 -14.32 25.35 11.81
C LEU A 107 -13.58 25.78 10.54
N ALA A 108 -12.34 26.25 10.67
CA ALA A 108 -11.46 26.58 9.56
C ALA A 108 -10.60 25.38 9.12
N TRP A 109 -10.95 24.16 9.53
CA TRP A 109 -10.20 22.98 9.11
C TRP A 109 -10.35 22.81 7.60
N VAL A 110 -9.22 22.80 6.91
CA VAL A 110 -9.13 22.55 5.47
C VAL A 110 -8.18 21.37 5.29
N PRO A 111 -8.53 20.38 4.45
CA PRO A 111 -7.60 19.32 4.14
C PRO A 111 -6.35 19.94 3.49
N LYS A 112 -5.18 19.72 4.08
CA LYS A 112 -3.90 20.08 3.47
C LYS A 112 -3.62 19.15 2.30
N TYR A 113 -4.22 19.40 1.16
CA TYR A 113 -3.79 18.80 -0.09
C TYR A 113 -2.45 19.42 -0.48
N LYS A 114 -1.35 18.67 -0.31
CA LYS A 114 -0.19 18.92 -1.18
C LYS A 114 -0.66 18.58 -2.58
N SER A 115 -0.77 19.58 -3.45
CA SER A 115 -0.95 19.34 -4.87
C SER A 115 0.14 18.37 -5.31
N ALA A 116 -0.27 17.19 -5.76
CA ALA A 116 0.59 16.31 -6.54
C ALA A 116 0.87 17.05 -7.84
N SER A 117 1.88 17.92 -7.81
CA SER A 117 2.47 18.48 -9.02
C SER A 117 2.93 17.30 -9.87
N LYS A 118 2.34 17.20 -11.05
CA LYS A 118 2.74 16.34 -12.16
C LYS A 118 4.27 16.32 -12.32
N SER A 119 4.94 15.32 -11.78
CA SER A 119 6.01 14.56 -12.45
C SER A 119 6.61 13.52 -11.51
N GLY A 120 6.78 12.32 -12.05
CA GLY A 120 7.90 11.41 -11.79
C GLY A 120 8.24 11.04 -10.35
N ASN A 121 7.95 9.79 -10.00
CA ASN A 121 8.73 8.93 -9.09
C ASN A 121 9.34 9.59 -7.85
N GLN A 122 8.73 9.32 -6.69
CA GLN A 122 9.35 8.57 -5.59
C GLN A 122 8.42 8.60 -4.38
N ASN A 123 8.33 7.47 -3.69
CA ASN A 123 7.68 7.22 -2.41
C ASN A 123 7.61 8.46 -1.50
N THR A 124 6.54 9.25 -1.62
CA THR A 124 6.21 10.26 -0.64
C THR A 124 5.50 9.55 0.50
N VAL A 125 6.22 9.40 1.62
CA VAL A 125 5.61 9.16 2.92
C VAL A 125 4.57 10.26 3.13
N GLU A 126 3.30 9.92 2.92
CA GLU A 126 2.18 10.77 3.33
C GLU A 126 2.38 11.05 4.81
N LEU A 127 2.58 12.33 5.15
CA LEU A 127 2.44 12.75 6.53
C LEU A 127 1.04 12.35 6.97
N ASP A 128 1.00 11.51 8.01
CA ASP A 128 -0.16 10.92 8.61
C ASP A 128 -1.22 12.00 8.92
N GLN A 129 -2.16 12.20 7.99
CA GLN A 129 -3.24 13.20 8.10
C GLN A 129 -4.12 12.94 9.32
N THR A 130 -4.03 11.75 9.93
CA THR A 130 -4.71 11.38 11.16
C THR A 130 -4.30 12.25 12.34
N LYS A 131 -3.08 12.79 12.37
CA LYS A 131 -2.58 13.61 13.50
C LYS A 131 -3.26 14.97 13.66
N GLU A 132 -3.95 15.46 12.63
CA GLU A 132 -4.67 16.74 12.67
C GLU A 132 -6.20 16.58 12.72
N ARG A 133 -6.71 15.34 12.75
CA ARG A 133 -8.15 15.05 12.82
C ARG A 133 -8.64 14.95 14.26
N TRP A 134 -9.90 15.30 14.48
CA TRP A 134 -10.54 15.31 15.79
C TRP A 134 -11.52 14.16 15.95
N LYS A 135 -11.66 13.63 17.18
CA LYS A 135 -12.73 12.67 17.49
C LYS A 135 -14.03 13.40 17.82
N LEU A 136 -15.16 12.77 17.55
CA LEU A 136 -16.48 13.28 17.93
C LEU A 136 -16.56 13.51 19.43
N LYS A 137 -15.96 12.62 20.23
CA LYS A 137 -15.89 12.78 21.69
C LYS A 137 -15.16 14.07 22.11
N GLU A 138 -14.04 14.40 21.45
CA GLU A 138 -13.28 15.62 21.75
C GLU A 138 -14.09 16.87 21.37
N LEU A 139 -14.86 16.80 20.28
CA LEU A 139 -15.76 17.88 19.89
C LEU A 139 -16.93 18.06 20.88
N ILE A 140 -17.49 16.96 21.42
CA ILE A 140 -18.52 17.02 22.47
C ILE A 140 -17.96 17.72 23.71
N GLU A 141 -16.79 17.31 24.20
CA GLU A 141 -16.12 17.90 25.36
C GLU A 141 -15.85 19.40 25.13
N LEU A 142 -15.43 19.78 23.92
CA LEU A 142 -15.24 21.18 23.54
C LEU A 142 -16.56 21.95 23.59
N ILE A 143 -17.64 21.43 23.02
CA ILE A 143 -18.95 22.09 23.00
C ILE A 143 -19.50 22.26 24.42
N GLU A 144 -19.36 21.25 25.28
CA GLU A 144 -19.77 21.32 26.69
C GLU A 144 -18.99 22.39 27.46
N LYS A 145 -17.66 22.43 27.27
CA LYS A 145 -16.83 23.51 27.83
C LYS A 145 -17.28 24.87 27.31
N GLY A 146 -17.60 24.98 26.02
CA GLY A 146 -18.12 26.21 25.41
C GLY A 146 -19.41 26.69 26.07
N ARG A 147 -20.38 25.78 26.27
CA ARG A 147 -21.65 26.09 26.94
C ARG A 147 -21.47 26.59 28.37
N SER A 148 -20.51 26.03 29.13
CA SER A 148 -20.22 26.51 30.50
C SER A 148 -19.60 27.91 30.55
N ILE A 149 -18.99 28.36 29.44
CA ILE A 149 -18.25 29.63 29.36
C ILE A 149 -19.14 30.77 28.78
N ALA A 150 -20.17 30.41 28.01
CA ALA A 150 -20.91 31.31 27.13
C ALA A 150 -21.94 32.23 27.79
N GLU A 151 -21.98 32.38 29.12
CA GLU A 151 -23.04 33.10 29.85
C GLU A 151 -23.47 34.42 29.15
N ASN A 152 -24.64 34.35 28.48
CA ASN A 152 -25.30 35.43 27.73
C ASN A 152 -24.54 36.07 26.55
N ASP A 153 -23.49 35.44 25.99
CA ASP A 153 -22.78 35.95 24.81
C ASP A 153 -23.36 35.38 23.49
N VAL A 154 -24.12 36.21 22.77
CA VAL A 154 -24.76 35.86 21.49
C VAL A 154 -23.75 35.47 20.40
N LYS A 155 -22.54 36.03 20.39
CA LYS A 155 -21.52 35.66 19.39
C LYS A 155 -20.92 34.30 19.72
N PHE A 156 -20.68 34.04 21.01
CA PHE A 156 -20.16 32.76 21.49
C PHE A 156 -21.15 31.62 21.23
N GLN A 157 -22.46 31.88 21.37
CA GLN A 157 -23.50 30.90 21.06
C GLN A 157 -23.52 30.49 19.58
N LYS A 158 -23.27 31.42 18.64
CA LYS A 158 -23.21 31.10 17.21
C LYS A 158 -22.10 30.10 16.87
N GLU A 159 -20.93 30.25 17.49
CA GLU A 159 -19.80 29.32 17.31
C GLU A 159 -20.14 27.95 17.90
N ILE A 160 -20.78 27.91 19.08
CA ILE A 160 -21.28 26.67 19.68
C ILE A 160 -22.30 25.99 18.77
N ASP A 161 -23.23 26.73 18.18
CA ASP A 161 -24.24 26.18 17.28
C ASP A 161 -23.60 25.63 16.01
N ALA A 162 -22.60 26.31 15.44
CA ALA A 162 -21.84 25.82 14.29
C ALA A 162 -21.10 24.50 14.60
N LEU A 163 -20.45 24.41 15.76
CA LEU A 163 -19.81 23.17 16.21
C LEU A 163 -20.83 22.05 16.45
N ASN A 164 -22.03 22.33 16.97
CA ASN A 164 -23.10 21.32 17.12
C ASN A 164 -23.60 20.81 15.77
N VAL A 165 -23.75 21.68 14.76
CA VAL A 165 -24.09 21.26 13.40
C VAL A 165 -23.01 20.34 12.83
N MET A 166 -21.74 20.73 12.99
CA MET A 166 -20.59 19.93 12.56
C MET A 166 -20.53 18.56 13.24
N LEU A 167 -20.81 18.51 14.56
CA LEU A 167 -20.93 17.27 15.32
C LEU A 167 -22.04 16.36 14.78
N ASN A 168 -23.22 16.92 14.53
CA ASN A 168 -24.36 16.17 14.01
C ASN A 168 -24.07 15.57 12.62
N ILE A 169 -23.46 16.36 11.73
CA ILE A 169 -23.03 15.89 10.39
C ILE A 169 -21.99 14.78 10.54
N GLY A 170 -21.01 14.96 11.42
CA GLY A 170 -19.99 13.94 11.69
C GLY A 170 -20.59 12.62 12.18
N HIS A 171 -21.53 12.68 13.13
CA HIS A 171 -22.22 11.49 13.62
C HIS A 171 -23.05 10.80 12.53
N GLN A 172 -23.80 11.58 11.73
CA GLN A 172 -24.56 11.05 10.60
C GLN A 172 -23.65 10.36 9.59
N ASN A 173 -22.53 10.98 9.23
CA ASN A 173 -21.57 10.43 8.28
C ASN A 173 -20.89 9.16 8.79
N GLU A 174 -20.60 9.08 10.09
CA GLU A 174 -20.12 7.85 10.72
C GLU A 174 -21.15 6.72 10.63
N CYS A 175 -22.43 7.01 10.89
CA CYS A 175 -23.52 6.04 10.70
C CYS A 175 -23.70 5.62 9.24
N VAL A 176 -23.58 6.56 8.30
CA VAL A 176 -23.65 6.27 6.85
C VAL A 176 -22.50 5.36 6.44
N ALA A 177 -21.25 5.66 6.83
CA ALA A 177 -20.10 4.81 6.55
C ALA A 177 -20.26 3.42 7.18
N GLN A 178 -20.77 3.35 8.41
CA GLN A 178 -21.05 2.08 9.07
C GLN A 178 -22.11 1.25 8.33
N THR A 179 -23.20 1.87 7.89
CA THR A 179 -24.28 1.20 7.16
C THR A 179 -23.78 0.69 5.82
N PHE A 180 -23.00 1.51 5.12
CA PHE A 180 -22.39 1.14 3.85
C PHE A 180 -21.48 -0.08 3.98
N LEU A 181 -20.55 -0.07 4.93
CA LEU A 181 -19.56 -1.13 5.13
C LEU A 181 -20.12 -2.44 5.71
N ARG A 182 -21.32 -2.40 6.31
CA ARG A 182 -21.98 -3.58 6.90
C ARG A 182 -22.99 -4.25 5.97
N ASP A 183 -23.53 -3.51 5.01
CA ASP A 183 -24.50 -4.06 4.07
C ASP A 183 -23.77 -4.82 2.95
N GLU A 184 -23.92 -6.15 2.95
CA GLU A 184 -23.32 -7.05 1.96
C GLU A 184 -23.73 -6.70 0.52
N LYS A 185 -24.85 -6.00 0.31
CA LYS A 185 -25.28 -5.55 -1.02
C LYS A 185 -24.37 -4.49 -1.62
N ASN A 186 -23.58 -3.80 -0.79
CA ASN A 186 -22.61 -2.82 -1.24
C ASN A 186 -21.26 -3.45 -1.60
N GLU A 187 -21.07 -4.75 -1.35
CA GLU A 187 -19.90 -5.47 -1.85
C GLU A 187 -19.92 -5.44 -3.38
N GLY A 188 -18.85 -4.96 -3.99
CA GLY A 188 -18.75 -4.88 -5.45
C GLY A 188 -19.59 -3.80 -6.09
N ILE A 189 -20.10 -2.82 -5.32
CA ILE A 189 -20.89 -1.70 -5.84
C ILE A 189 -20.14 -0.86 -6.90
N GLY A 190 -18.80 -0.95 -6.91
CA GLY A 190 -17.94 -0.31 -7.89
C GLY A 190 -17.51 1.11 -7.51
N MET A 191 -16.58 1.65 -8.29
CA MET A 191 -15.94 2.93 -7.99
C MET A 191 -16.88 4.13 -8.10
N GLU A 192 -17.82 4.12 -9.04
CA GLU A 192 -18.71 5.27 -9.29
C GLU A 192 -19.61 5.56 -8.08
N GLU A 193 -20.19 4.53 -7.47
CA GLU A 193 -21.02 4.70 -6.27
C GLU A 193 -20.15 5.02 -5.03
N ALA A 194 -18.94 4.44 -4.95
CA ALA A 194 -17.99 4.78 -3.90
C ALA A 194 -17.53 6.25 -3.98
N GLU A 195 -17.37 6.82 -5.17
CA GLU A 195 -17.05 8.24 -5.38
C GLU A 195 -18.18 9.17 -4.90
N LYS A 196 -19.44 8.80 -5.15
CA LYS A 196 -20.60 9.56 -4.63
C LYS A 196 -20.63 9.56 -3.10
N LEU A 197 -20.37 8.41 -2.49
CA LEU A 197 -20.30 8.30 -1.04
C LEU A 197 -19.11 9.09 -0.48
N GLN A 198 -17.94 9.00 -1.12
CA GLN A 198 -16.75 9.77 -0.74
C GLN A 198 -17.01 11.29 -0.77
N ALA A 199 -17.67 11.80 -1.81
CA ALA A 199 -18.04 13.22 -1.90
C ALA A 199 -18.99 13.65 -0.76
N THR A 200 -19.88 12.75 -0.33
CA THR A 200 -20.78 13.00 0.81
C THR A 200 -20.02 13.02 2.14
N LEU A 201 -19.01 12.16 2.30
CA LEU A 201 -18.20 12.07 3.52
C LEU A 201 -17.10 13.14 3.61
N GLU A 202 -16.78 13.82 2.51
CA GLU A 202 -15.74 14.86 2.44
C GLU A 202 -15.96 16.01 3.43
N VAL A 203 -17.21 16.39 3.67
CA VAL A 203 -17.58 17.42 4.67
C VAL A 203 -17.21 17.03 6.11
N SER A 204 -16.89 15.76 6.34
CA SER A 204 -16.47 15.21 7.64
C SER A 204 -15.00 14.79 7.69
N TYR A 205 -14.15 15.21 6.74
CA TYR A 205 -12.72 14.85 6.74
C TYR A 205 -11.90 15.43 7.89
N TRP A 206 -12.43 16.44 8.57
CA TRP A 206 -11.87 16.99 9.79
C TRP A 206 -11.86 16.00 10.96
N MET A 207 -12.68 14.93 10.89
CA MET A 207 -12.87 13.97 11.98
C MET A 207 -12.21 12.62 11.72
N THR A 208 -11.84 11.90 12.79
CA THR A 208 -11.35 10.51 12.77
C THR A 208 -12.26 9.65 13.64
N GLU A 209 -12.90 8.67 13.01
CA GLU A 209 -13.83 7.72 13.64
C GLU A 209 -13.73 6.37 12.93
N GLU A 210 -14.18 5.30 13.60
CA GLU A 210 -13.90 3.91 13.20
C GLU A 210 -14.33 3.59 11.76
N TYR A 211 -15.58 3.85 11.40
CA TYR A 211 -16.15 3.45 10.11
C TYR A 211 -15.80 4.44 9.00
N THR A 212 -15.76 5.74 9.28
CA THR A 212 -15.27 6.72 8.31
C THR A 212 -13.80 6.49 7.95
N ASP A 213 -12.94 6.13 8.90
CA ASP A 213 -11.54 5.79 8.60
C ASP A 213 -11.37 4.44 7.88
N LYS A 214 -12.19 3.44 8.24
CA LYS A 214 -12.28 2.18 7.46
C LYS A 214 -12.69 2.45 6.02
N PHE A 215 -13.72 3.28 5.80
CA PHE A 215 -14.17 3.64 4.47
C PHE A 215 -13.10 4.39 3.68
N ARG A 216 -12.43 5.38 4.28
CA ARG A 216 -11.34 6.12 3.62
C ARG A 216 -10.19 5.20 3.20
N SER A 217 -9.83 4.27 4.07
CA SER A 217 -8.76 3.29 3.80
C SER A 217 -9.14 2.34 2.66
N GLU A 218 -10.37 1.85 2.68
CA GLU A 218 -10.94 1.00 1.63
C GLU A 218 -11.06 1.75 0.30
N TYR A 219 -11.59 2.97 0.30
CA TYR A 219 -11.68 3.82 -0.89
C TYR A 219 -10.31 4.06 -1.51
N LYS A 220 -9.28 4.34 -0.69
CA LYS A 220 -7.90 4.53 -1.17
C LYS A 220 -7.35 3.24 -1.80
N LEU A 221 -7.59 2.09 -1.18
CA LEU A 221 -7.21 0.79 -1.74
C LEU A 221 -7.90 0.56 -3.08
N ALA A 222 -9.22 0.67 -3.11
CA ALA A 222 -10.05 0.49 -4.30
C ALA A 222 -9.61 1.42 -5.43
N ARG A 223 -9.37 2.71 -5.14
CA ARG A 223 -8.93 3.67 -6.14
C ARG A 223 -7.58 3.29 -6.77
N ASN A 224 -6.60 2.94 -5.95
CA ASN A 224 -5.27 2.54 -6.45
C ASN A 224 -5.34 1.28 -7.33
N VAL A 225 -6.17 0.31 -6.94
CA VAL A 225 -6.36 -0.93 -7.71
C VAL A 225 -7.11 -0.65 -9.01
N TYR A 226 -8.16 0.17 -8.97
CA TYR A 226 -8.92 0.59 -10.14
C TYR A 226 -8.06 1.34 -11.15
N ASP A 227 -7.27 2.32 -10.71
CA ASP A 227 -6.35 3.07 -11.58
C ASP A 227 -5.28 2.14 -12.19
N THR A 228 -4.86 1.11 -11.45
CA THR A 228 -3.95 0.09 -11.98
C THR A 228 -4.62 -0.78 -13.04
N ALA A 229 -5.85 -1.23 -12.81
CA ALA A 229 -6.63 -1.99 -13.79
C ALA A 229 -6.92 -1.19 -15.07
N GLN A 230 -7.22 0.11 -14.94
CA GLN A 230 -7.42 0.99 -16.10
C GLN A 230 -6.13 1.16 -16.90
N ARG A 231 -5.00 1.43 -16.25
CA ARG A 231 -3.70 1.49 -16.94
C ARG A 231 -3.33 0.19 -17.64
N LEU A 232 -3.78 -0.95 -17.14
CA LEU A 232 -3.57 -2.26 -17.79
C LEU A 232 -4.48 -2.46 -19.00
N LYS A 233 -5.70 -1.92 -18.99
CA LYS A 233 -6.55 -1.89 -20.20
C LYS A 233 -5.94 -1.02 -21.28
N GLU A 234 -5.22 0.05 -20.91
CA GLU A 234 -4.58 0.98 -21.85
C GLU A 234 -3.20 0.51 -22.35
N ASN A 235 -2.38 -0.08 -21.46
CA ASN A 235 -1.07 -0.61 -21.81
C ASN A 235 -1.19 -2.11 -22.06
N GLU A 236 -1.23 -2.53 -23.33
CA GLU A 236 -1.41 -3.92 -23.79
C GLU A 236 -0.34 -4.94 -23.32
N ASN A 237 0.57 -4.57 -22.42
CA ASN A 237 1.65 -5.40 -21.92
C ASN A 237 1.37 -5.85 -20.48
N TYR A 238 0.75 -7.02 -20.33
CA TYR A 238 0.55 -7.66 -19.03
C TYR A 238 1.01 -9.12 -19.04
N THR A 239 1.55 -9.56 -17.91
CA THR A 239 1.92 -10.96 -17.66
C THR A 239 0.84 -11.65 -16.85
N LEU A 240 0.74 -12.98 -16.96
CA LEU A 240 -0.20 -13.77 -16.14
C LEU A 240 0.01 -13.53 -14.64
N LYS A 241 1.27 -13.38 -14.20
CA LYS A 241 1.61 -13.02 -12.82
C LYS A 241 1.02 -11.66 -12.41
N SER A 242 1.16 -10.65 -13.25
CA SER A 242 0.61 -9.31 -12.95
C SER A 242 -0.91 -9.31 -12.86
N LEU A 243 -1.60 -10.13 -13.66
CA LEU A 243 -3.05 -10.31 -13.59
C LEU A 243 -3.48 -11.04 -12.31
N ASN A 244 -2.74 -12.09 -11.90
CA ASN A 244 -2.98 -12.78 -10.63
C ASN A 244 -2.83 -11.85 -9.42
N ASP A 245 -1.75 -11.05 -9.39
CA ASP A 245 -1.53 -10.07 -8.33
C ASP A 245 -2.64 -9.01 -8.28
N LEU A 246 -3.15 -8.60 -9.45
CA LEU A 246 -4.25 -7.64 -9.55
C LEU A 246 -5.56 -8.26 -9.05
N LEU A 247 -5.93 -9.45 -9.51
CA LEU A 247 -7.13 -10.17 -9.08
C LEU A 247 -7.13 -10.40 -7.56
N PHE A 248 -5.98 -10.76 -7.00
CA PHE A 248 -5.83 -10.88 -5.56
C PHE A 248 -6.09 -9.57 -4.82
N LYS A 249 -5.63 -8.42 -5.36
CA LYS A 249 -5.90 -7.09 -4.79
C LYS A 249 -7.37 -6.68 -4.94
N ILE A 250 -8.00 -6.99 -6.07
CA ILE A 250 -9.43 -6.74 -6.30
C ILE A 250 -10.25 -7.56 -5.30
N GLY A 251 -9.94 -8.85 -5.11
CA GLY A 251 -10.63 -9.72 -4.17
C GLY A 251 -10.49 -9.31 -2.69
N LYS A 252 -9.53 -8.44 -2.35
CA LYS A 252 -9.37 -7.87 -1.00
C LYS A 252 -10.18 -6.60 -0.77
N SER A 253 -10.59 -5.91 -1.83
CA SER A 253 -11.34 -4.65 -1.73
C SER A 253 -12.84 -4.95 -1.65
N PHE A 254 -13.49 -4.47 -0.61
CA PHE A 254 -14.96 -4.53 -0.49
C PHE A 254 -15.68 -3.82 -1.65
N ILE A 255 -15.15 -2.68 -2.11
CA ILE A 255 -15.77 -1.89 -3.19
C ILE A 255 -15.63 -2.59 -4.55
N LEU A 256 -14.52 -3.28 -4.80
CA LEU A 256 -14.20 -3.85 -6.12
C LEU A 256 -14.49 -5.33 -6.26
N LYS A 257 -14.44 -6.11 -5.17
CA LYS A 257 -14.72 -7.55 -5.21
C LYS A 257 -16.11 -7.79 -5.77
N ASN A 258 -16.26 -8.71 -6.72
CA ASN A 258 -17.52 -9.01 -7.42
C ASN A 258 -18.12 -7.86 -8.26
N SER A 259 -17.40 -6.76 -8.44
CA SER A 259 -17.84 -5.68 -9.34
C SER A 259 -17.61 -6.03 -10.82
N ILE A 260 -18.11 -5.19 -11.73
CA ILE A 260 -17.90 -5.32 -13.17
C ILE A 260 -16.41 -5.40 -13.51
N ILE A 261 -15.56 -4.58 -12.87
CA ILE A 261 -14.12 -4.62 -13.15
C ILE A 261 -13.47 -5.94 -12.70
N HIS A 262 -13.99 -6.57 -11.64
CA HIS A 262 -13.52 -7.88 -11.22
C HIS A 262 -13.80 -8.92 -12.32
N SER A 263 -15.05 -8.98 -12.78
CA SER A 263 -15.45 -9.92 -13.83
C SER A 263 -14.70 -9.70 -15.16
N ASP A 264 -14.41 -8.44 -15.50
CA ASP A 264 -13.63 -8.09 -16.69
C ASP A 264 -12.19 -8.59 -16.58
N MET A 265 -11.57 -8.43 -15.41
CA MET A 265 -10.20 -8.89 -15.16
C MET A 265 -10.12 -10.41 -15.07
N GLU A 266 -11.13 -11.09 -14.50
CA GLU A 266 -11.23 -12.56 -14.49
C GLU A 266 -11.32 -13.10 -15.92
N ARG A 267 -12.21 -12.52 -16.75
CA ARG A 267 -12.32 -12.89 -18.17
C ARG A 267 -11.00 -12.69 -18.92
N LEU A 268 -10.31 -11.57 -18.67
CA LEU A 268 -9.01 -11.29 -19.29
C LEU A 268 -7.97 -12.33 -18.87
N HIS A 269 -7.90 -12.64 -17.57
CA HIS A 269 -7.04 -13.68 -17.03
C HIS A 269 -7.32 -15.04 -17.68
N ASP A 270 -8.58 -15.45 -17.77
CA ASP A 270 -8.98 -16.72 -18.39
C ASP A 270 -8.59 -16.78 -19.87
N CYS A 271 -8.75 -15.67 -20.61
CA CYS A 271 -8.29 -15.58 -21.99
C CYS A 271 -6.78 -15.80 -22.12
N VAL A 272 -5.98 -15.14 -21.29
CA VAL A 272 -4.51 -15.29 -21.29
C VAL A 272 -4.12 -16.70 -20.88
N GLN A 273 -4.73 -17.25 -19.83
CA GLN A 273 -4.45 -18.60 -19.37
C GLN A 273 -4.81 -19.64 -20.43
N ASN A 274 -5.94 -19.46 -21.13
CA ASN A 274 -6.33 -20.31 -22.24
C ASN A 274 -5.36 -20.21 -23.41
N PHE A 275 -4.88 -19.00 -23.74
CA PHE A 275 -3.86 -18.80 -24.76
C PHE A 275 -2.56 -19.53 -24.37
N CYS A 276 -2.05 -19.34 -23.16
CA CYS A 276 -0.87 -20.06 -22.66
C CYS A 276 -1.06 -21.57 -22.74
N ARG A 277 -2.22 -22.08 -22.32
CA ARG A 277 -2.55 -23.51 -22.40
C ARG A 277 -2.59 -24.01 -23.85
N GLN A 278 -3.16 -23.25 -24.78
CA GLN A 278 -3.19 -23.62 -26.20
C GLN A 278 -1.78 -23.68 -26.78
N ILE A 279 -0.93 -22.69 -26.48
CA ILE A 279 0.49 -22.71 -26.87
C ILE A 279 1.16 -23.97 -26.33
N CYS A 280 0.96 -24.32 -25.06
CA CYS A 280 1.48 -25.56 -24.49
C CYS A 280 0.98 -26.81 -25.22
N GLN A 281 -0.32 -26.86 -25.55
CA GLN A 281 -0.94 -27.98 -26.25
C GLN A 281 -0.46 -28.14 -27.70
N MET A 282 -0.05 -27.06 -28.38
CA MET A 282 0.56 -27.15 -29.71
C MET A 282 1.83 -28.01 -29.72
N PHE A 283 2.50 -28.12 -28.58
CA PHE A 283 3.72 -28.90 -28.45
C PHE A 283 3.50 -30.33 -27.95
N VAL A 284 2.27 -30.71 -27.57
CA VAL A 284 1.88 -32.08 -27.18
C VAL A 284 0.46 -32.41 -27.67
N PRO A 285 0.24 -32.56 -28.99
CA PRO A 285 -1.10 -32.75 -29.55
C PRO A 285 -1.70 -34.14 -29.31
N SER A 286 -0.90 -35.11 -28.83
CA SER A 286 -1.33 -36.48 -28.52
C SER A 286 -0.34 -37.16 -27.59
N ALA A 287 -0.75 -38.29 -26.99
CA ALA A 287 0.18 -39.23 -26.37
C ALA A 287 1.34 -39.52 -27.33
N SER A 288 2.53 -39.03 -26.97
CA SER A 288 3.74 -39.11 -27.77
C SER A 288 4.84 -39.67 -26.88
N TYR A 289 5.76 -40.42 -27.48
CA TYR A 289 6.99 -40.85 -26.82
C TYR A 289 7.98 -39.68 -26.63
N TYR A 290 7.70 -38.53 -27.27
CA TYR A 290 8.52 -37.33 -27.21
C TYR A 290 7.63 -36.08 -27.12
N ASN A 291 7.85 -35.22 -26.12
CA ASN A 291 7.29 -33.86 -26.06
C ASN A 291 8.38 -32.79 -26.33
N ILE A 292 8.00 -31.51 -26.52
CA ILE A 292 9.00 -30.44 -26.75
C ILE A 292 9.99 -30.30 -25.58
N VAL A 293 9.57 -30.59 -24.35
CA VAL A 293 10.47 -30.54 -23.18
C VAL A 293 11.54 -31.62 -23.28
N GLU A 294 11.24 -32.83 -23.76
CA GLU A 294 12.24 -33.87 -24.02
C GLU A 294 13.13 -33.55 -25.23
N ILE A 295 12.59 -32.85 -26.24
CA ILE A 295 13.41 -32.32 -27.33
C ILE A 295 14.39 -31.26 -26.80
N LEU A 296 13.94 -30.40 -25.88
CA LEU A 296 14.72 -29.35 -25.25
C LEU A 296 15.66 -29.85 -24.15
N ASN A 297 15.35 -30.96 -23.48
CA ASN A 297 16.24 -31.60 -22.50
C ASN A 297 17.25 -32.52 -23.20
N GLY A 298 16.88 -33.01 -24.38
CA GLY A 298 17.61 -33.99 -25.15
C GLY A 298 17.37 -35.43 -24.66
N ARG A 299 17.77 -36.39 -25.50
CA ARG A 299 17.74 -37.83 -25.21
C ARG A 299 18.85 -38.20 -24.21
N ASP A 300 18.54 -38.19 -22.92
CA ASP A 300 19.42 -38.62 -21.82
C ASP A 300 19.68 -40.13 -21.82
N ASP A 301 18.69 -40.92 -22.26
CA ASP A 301 18.74 -42.37 -22.43
C ASP A 301 19.84 -42.86 -23.39
N LEU A 302 20.35 -42.03 -24.30
CA LEU A 302 21.34 -42.45 -25.30
C LEU A 302 22.65 -42.94 -24.68
N THR A 303 23.06 -42.36 -23.55
CA THR A 303 24.29 -42.78 -22.86
C THR A 303 24.10 -44.15 -22.21
N GLU A 304 22.97 -44.36 -21.55
CA GLU A 304 22.61 -45.64 -20.94
C GLU A 304 22.43 -46.76 -21.99
N LEU A 305 21.83 -46.43 -23.14
CA LEU A 305 21.71 -47.33 -24.28
C LEU A 305 23.08 -47.73 -24.87
N ILE A 306 24.04 -46.79 -24.90
CA ILE A 306 25.42 -47.07 -25.30
C ILE A 306 26.11 -48.02 -24.32
N GLU A 307 25.78 -47.91 -23.02
CA GLU A 307 26.28 -48.79 -21.96
C GLU A 307 25.54 -50.14 -21.88
N GLY A 308 24.50 -50.34 -22.70
CA GLY A 308 23.76 -51.60 -22.82
C GLY A 308 22.61 -51.76 -21.82
N VAL A 309 22.15 -50.67 -21.19
CA VAL A 309 21.00 -50.67 -20.30
C VAL A 309 19.71 -50.57 -21.11
N ALA A 310 18.78 -51.51 -20.90
CA ALA A 310 17.50 -51.53 -21.59
C ALA A 310 16.46 -50.68 -20.81
N THR A 311 16.13 -49.51 -21.34
CA THR A 311 15.12 -48.61 -20.76
C THR A 311 13.75 -48.82 -21.43
N PRO A 312 12.67 -49.08 -20.68
CA PRO A 312 11.34 -49.24 -21.27
C PRO A 312 10.85 -47.92 -21.87
N LEU A 313 10.23 -47.99 -23.06
CA LEU A 313 9.58 -46.84 -23.67
C LEU A 313 8.31 -46.49 -22.88
N ILE A 314 8.33 -45.33 -22.21
CA ILE A 314 7.18 -44.81 -21.46
C ILE A 314 6.48 -43.77 -22.32
N LEU A 315 5.16 -43.89 -22.43
CA LEU A 315 4.32 -42.91 -23.11
C LEU A 315 4.19 -41.68 -22.19
N VAL A 316 4.58 -40.49 -22.65
CA VAL A 316 4.52 -39.30 -21.81
C VAL A 316 3.09 -38.75 -21.79
N ASP A 317 2.56 -38.57 -20.59
CA ASP A 317 1.23 -37.97 -20.41
C ASP A 317 1.30 -36.45 -20.62
N SER A 318 0.34 -35.94 -21.40
CA SER A 318 0.09 -34.53 -21.66
C SER A 318 0.01 -33.65 -20.41
N LEU A 319 -0.37 -34.22 -19.25
CA LEU A 319 -0.53 -33.50 -17.98
C LEU A 319 0.81 -33.13 -17.30
N LEU A 320 1.92 -33.80 -17.64
CA LEU A 320 3.26 -33.52 -17.09
C LEU A 320 3.94 -32.28 -17.71
N PHE A 321 3.31 -31.66 -18.71
CA PHE A 321 3.94 -30.58 -19.47
C PHE A 321 3.98 -29.23 -18.72
N CYS A 322 2.94 -28.93 -17.93
CA CYS A 322 2.86 -27.65 -17.20
C CYS A 322 3.99 -27.47 -16.20
N ASP A 323 4.42 -28.55 -15.52
CA ASP A 323 5.51 -28.50 -14.54
C ASP A 323 6.88 -28.24 -15.18
N ASN A 324 7.02 -28.59 -16.46
CA ASN A 324 8.26 -28.47 -17.21
C ASN A 324 8.43 -27.15 -17.97
N TRP A 325 7.41 -26.28 -17.97
CA TRP A 325 7.49 -24.96 -18.61
C TRP A 325 8.56 -24.06 -17.98
N THR A 326 8.82 -24.26 -16.69
CA THR A 326 9.92 -23.60 -15.96
C THR A 326 11.29 -23.82 -16.60
N TYR A 327 11.48 -24.91 -17.35
CA TYR A 327 12.72 -25.16 -18.10
C TYR A 327 12.87 -24.20 -19.29
N ILE A 328 11.77 -23.93 -19.99
CA ILE A 328 11.74 -22.99 -21.12
C ILE A 328 11.91 -21.55 -20.63
N GLU A 329 11.37 -21.22 -19.46
CA GLU A 329 11.53 -19.90 -18.83
C GLU A 329 12.99 -19.53 -18.50
N ASN A 330 13.90 -20.51 -18.43
CA ASN A 330 15.33 -20.24 -18.22
C ASN A 330 16.02 -19.63 -19.45
N PHE A 331 15.40 -19.69 -20.62
CA PHE A 331 15.93 -19.07 -21.84
C PHE A 331 15.36 -17.66 -21.96
N GLU A 332 16.24 -16.66 -21.88
CA GLU A 332 15.86 -15.24 -21.94
C GLU A 332 15.59 -14.77 -23.37
N SER A 333 16.06 -15.51 -24.38
CA SER A 333 15.88 -15.18 -25.80
C SER A 333 15.74 -16.40 -26.72
N VAL A 334 15.18 -16.16 -27.91
CA VAL A 334 15.01 -17.19 -28.96
C VAL A 334 16.37 -17.70 -29.46
N GLU A 335 17.38 -16.83 -29.52
CA GLU A 335 18.74 -17.20 -29.92
C GLU A 335 19.38 -18.16 -28.92
N GLN A 336 19.18 -17.94 -27.61
CA GLN A 336 19.67 -18.84 -26.57
C GLN A 336 19.03 -20.23 -26.69
N LEU A 337 17.71 -20.26 -26.89
CA LEU A 337 16.98 -21.51 -27.08
C LEU A 337 17.44 -22.25 -28.36
N THR A 338 17.65 -21.52 -29.46
CA THR A 338 18.11 -22.10 -30.73
C THR A 338 19.49 -22.70 -30.60
N HIS A 339 20.43 -21.97 -29.99
CA HIS A 339 21.79 -22.47 -29.77
C HIS A 339 21.82 -23.72 -28.86
N HIS A 340 20.95 -23.75 -27.84
CA HIS A 340 20.81 -24.92 -26.97
C HIS A 340 20.30 -26.15 -27.75
N VAL A 341 19.25 -25.99 -28.55
CA VAL A 341 18.71 -27.06 -29.40
C VAL A 341 19.74 -27.57 -30.39
N ASP A 342 20.48 -26.67 -31.06
CA ASP A 342 21.53 -27.06 -32.02
C ASP A 342 22.67 -27.82 -31.33
N SER A 343 23.07 -27.38 -30.13
CA SER A 343 24.09 -28.06 -29.32
C SER A 343 23.64 -29.47 -28.90
N LEU A 344 22.39 -29.62 -28.44
CA LEU A 344 21.82 -30.92 -28.11
C LEU A 344 21.73 -31.83 -29.32
N TYR A 345 21.28 -31.30 -30.47
CA TYR A 345 21.22 -32.06 -31.71
C TYR A 345 22.59 -32.59 -32.13
N GLU A 346 23.64 -31.76 -32.06
CA GLU A 346 25.01 -32.19 -32.35
C GLU A 346 25.53 -33.24 -31.38
N GLN A 347 25.22 -33.12 -30.08
CA GLN A 347 25.56 -34.14 -29.09
C GLN A 347 24.85 -35.47 -29.37
N GLN A 348 23.52 -35.44 -29.57
CA GLN A 348 22.73 -36.63 -29.90
C GLN A 348 23.21 -37.28 -31.18
N ARG A 349 23.53 -36.50 -32.21
CA ARG A 349 24.09 -37.00 -33.48
C ARG A 349 25.38 -37.79 -33.25
N ARG A 350 26.28 -37.28 -32.39
CA ARG A 350 27.52 -38.00 -32.03
C ARG A 350 27.23 -39.30 -31.29
N LEU A 351 26.34 -39.26 -30.29
CA LEU A 351 25.96 -40.44 -29.51
C LEU A 351 25.27 -41.51 -30.36
N ILE A 352 24.34 -41.13 -31.25
CA ILE A 352 23.69 -42.05 -32.19
C ILE A 352 24.72 -42.73 -33.12
N ILE A 353 25.72 -42.00 -33.60
CA ILE A 353 26.79 -42.61 -34.43
C ILE A 353 27.58 -43.64 -33.61
N THR A 354 27.89 -43.34 -32.35
CA THR A 354 28.57 -44.27 -31.43
C THR A 354 27.71 -45.51 -31.17
N LEU A 355 26.43 -45.31 -30.84
CA LEU A 355 25.47 -46.39 -30.60
C LEU A 355 25.32 -47.29 -31.84
N ARG A 356 25.26 -46.71 -33.05
CA ARG A 356 25.22 -47.47 -34.31
C ARG A 356 26.44 -48.37 -34.49
N LYS A 357 27.64 -47.85 -34.19
CA LYS A 357 28.89 -48.61 -34.30
C LYS A 357 28.93 -49.77 -33.30
N LEU A 358 28.53 -49.52 -32.05
CA LEU A 358 28.42 -50.58 -31.04
C LEU A 358 27.40 -51.64 -31.45
N ASN A 359 26.23 -51.21 -31.91
CA ASN A 359 25.17 -52.13 -32.34
C ASN A 359 25.51 -52.94 -33.60
N GLU A 360 26.43 -52.46 -34.43
CA GLU A 360 26.92 -53.26 -35.54
C GLU A 360 27.76 -54.46 -35.07
N VAL A 361 28.58 -54.26 -34.05
CA VAL A 361 29.49 -55.27 -33.48
C VAL A 361 28.73 -56.28 -32.61
N HIS A 362 27.79 -55.80 -31.81
CA HIS A 362 27.01 -56.64 -30.91
C HIS A 362 26.18 -57.69 -31.65
N SER A 363 26.11 -58.88 -31.04
CA SER A 363 25.35 -60.00 -31.57
C SER A 363 23.85 -59.82 -31.27
N ILE A 364 22.99 -60.52 -32.02
CA ILE A 364 21.55 -60.45 -31.79
C ILE A 364 21.14 -60.98 -30.40
N GLY A 365 21.90 -61.94 -29.86
CA GLY A 365 21.67 -62.50 -28.52
C GLY A 365 21.99 -61.51 -27.39
N GLU A 366 22.85 -60.54 -27.64
CA GLU A 366 23.22 -59.48 -26.69
C GLU A 366 22.20 -58.33 -26.65
N MET A 367 21.41 -58.16 -27.72
CA MET A 367 20.48 -57.03 -27.86
C MET A 367 19.02 -57.42 -27.75
N CYS A 368 18.66 -58.59 -28.26
CA CYS A 368 17.28 -59.00 -28.32
C CYS A 368 16.82 -59.45 -26.93
N LEU A 369 15.62 -59.04 -26.53
CA LEU A 369 14.97 -59.41 -25.25
C LEU A 369 14.74 -60.92 -25.07
N CYS A 370 15.13 -61.74 -26.04
CA CYS A 370 15.05 -63.20 -25.96
C CYS A 370 16.22 -63.83 -25.16
N SER A 371 17.19 -63.02 -24.72
CA SER A 371 18.34 -63.43 -23.89
C SER A 371 19.11 -64.65 -24.42
N GLY A 372 19.13 -64.83 -25.75
CA GLY A 372 19.77 -65.98 -26.41
C GLY A 372 19.13 -67.35 -26.14
N ALA A 373 17.92 -67.41 -25.58
CA ALA A 373 17.35 -68.65 -25.04
C ALA A 373 16.70 -69.61 -26.07
N MET A 374 16.65 -69.28 -27.36
CA MET A 374 15.97 -70.09 -28.37
C MET A 374 16.71 -70.03 -29.72
N ASP A 375 16.93 -71.20 -30.34
CA ASP A 375 17.25 -71.35 -31.77
C ASP A 375 16.04 -70.86 -32.58
N MET A 376 15.95 -69.55 -32.76
CA MET A 376 14.88 -68.89 -33.52
C MET A 376 15.36 -68.64 -34.95
N ASP A 377 14.40 -68.58 -35.88
CA ASP A 377 14.64 -68.24 -37.28
C ASP A 377 15.65 -67.09 -37.44
N ASN A 378 16.61 -67.24 -38.35
CA ASN A 378 17.64 -66.24 -38.70
C ASN A 378 17.08 -64.90 -39.21
N SER A 379 15.76 -64.73 -39.25
CA SER A 379 15.12 -63.47 -39.62
C SER A 379 15.18 -62.49 -38.44
N PHE A 380 15.86 -61.37 -38.67
CA PHE A 380 15.94 -60.27 -37.70
C PHE A 380 15.55 -58.94 -38.33
N ILE A 381 15.00 -58.07 -37.49
CA ILE A 381 14.69 -56.68 -37.83
C ILE A 381 15.79 -55.81 -37.27
N ARG A 382 16.25 -54.86 -38.08
CA ARG A 382 17.24 -53.86 -37.69
C ARG A 382 16.56 -52.50 -37.55
N CYS A 383 16.74 -51.84 -36.41
CA CYS A 383 16.31 -50.46 -36.25
C CYS A 383 17.10 -49.56 -37.19
N LEU A 384 16.42 -48.80 -38.04
CA LEU A 384 17.05 -47.87 -38.99
C LEU A 384 17.82 -46.74 -38.29
N LEU A 385 17.38 -46.34 -37.10
CA LEU A 385 17.95 -45.19 -36.39
C LEU A 385 19.19 -45.55 -35.56
N CYS A 386 19.16 -46.63 -34.78
CA CYS A 386 20.27 -47.02 -33.88
C CYS A 386 20.98 -48.31 -34.28
N HIS A 387 20.57 -48.98 -35.35
CA HIS A 387 21.13 -50.24 -35.84
C HIS A 387 20.97 -51.46 -34.91
N ALA A 388 20.21 -51.35 -33.81
CA ALA A 388 19.90 -52.48 -32.93
C ALA A 388 19.17 -53.60 -33.69
N LYS A 389 19.49 -54.85 -33.35
CA LYS A 389 19.01 -56.07 -34.01
C LYS A 389 18.07 -56.82 -33.08
N PHE A 390 16.88 -57.16 -33.57
CA PHE A 390 15.87 -57.89 -32.81
C PHE A 390 15.32 -59.05 -33.61
N HIS A 391 14.99 -60.17 -32.96
CA HIS A 391 14.24 -61.24 -33.61
C HIS A 391 12.81 -60.76 -33.92
N CYS A 392 12.32 -61.07 -35.12
CA CYS A 392 11.02 -60.59 -35.62
C CYS A 392 9.85 -60.88 -34.66
N THR A 393 9.91 -61.98 -33.91
CA THR A 393 8.87 -62.43 -32.97
C THR A 393 8.72 -61.57 -31.72
N PHE A 394 9.72 -60.74 -31.39
CA PHE A 394 9.76 -59.94 -30.15
C PHE A 394 9.56 -58.43 -30.38
N VAL A 395 9.33 -58.03 -31.63
CA VAL A 395 9.00 -56.64 -31.97
C VAL A 395 7.47 -56.50 -32.02
N LYS A 396 6.90 -55.78 -31.05
CA LYS A 396 5.49 -55.34 -31.12
C LYS A 396 5.45 -53.98 -31.83
N PHE A 397 4.70 -53.92 -32.93
CA PHE A 397 4.40 -52.67 -33.64
C PHE A 397 3.30 -51.89 -32.95
#